data_AF-A0AAN8XDT1-F1
#
_entry.id   AF-A0AAN8XDT1-F1
#
_cell.length_a   1.000
_cell.length_b   1.000
_cell.length_c   1.000
_cell.angle_alpha   90.00
_cell.angle_beta   90.00
_cell.angle_gamma   90.00
#
_symmetry.space_group_name_H-M   'P 1'
#
loop_
_entity.id
_entity.type
_entity.pdbx_description
1 polymer ?
#
loop_
_entity_poly.entity_id
_entity_poly.type
_entity_poly.pdbx_seq_one_letter_code
_entity_poly.pdbx_strand_id
1 'polypeptide(L)' 'TSRPMRELEEDGKAYHFTTREAMEADIRNHGYLEYGELNGNLYGTKLDSILSVVRSGKMCVLDCSPA' A
#
# COMPACT_ATOMS: atom_id res chain seq x y z
N THR A 1 -3.65 -1.65 2.59
CA THR A 1 -4.10 -3.01 2.94
C THR A 1 -5.60 -3.07 2.86
N SER A 2 -6.15 -4.24 2.48
CA SER A 2 -7.59 -4.51 2.53
C SER A 2 -8.07 -4.97 3.91
N ARG A 3 -7.15 -5.16 4.87
CA ARG A 3 -7.49 -5.54 6.24
C ARG A 3 -8.29 -4.41 6.92
N PRO A 4 -9.25 -4.71 7.80
CA PRO A 4 -9.83 -3.69 8.67
C PRO A 4 -8.78 -3.06 9.59
N MET A 5 -8.93 -1.75 9.79
CA MET A 5 -8.17 -0.97 10.77
C MET A 5 -8.49 -1.47 12.18
N ARG A 6 -7.47 -1.67 13.02
CA ARG A 6 -7.64 -1.93 14.46
C ARG A 6 -7.80 -0.60 15.22
N GLU A 7 -8.40 -0.63 16.41
CA GLU A 7 -8.63 0.58 17.24
C GLU A 7 -7.38 1.42 17.52
N LEU A 8 -6.19 0.81 17.53
CA LEU A 8 -4.92 1.50 17.80
C LEU A 8 -4.18 1.92 16.52
N GLU A 9 -4.73 1.68 15.34
CA GLU A 9 -4.12 2.03 14.06
C GLU A 9 -4.74 3.32 13.51
N GLU A 10 -3.91 4.17 12.90
CA GLU A 10 -4.35 5.38 12.21
C GLU A 10 -4.20 5.20 10.69
N ASP A 11 -5.23 5.57 9.92
CA ASP A 11 -5.17 5.54 8.46
C ASP A 11 -4.10 6.50 7.93
N GLY A 12 -3.32 6.02 6.97
CA GLY A 12 -2.25 6.80 6.32
C GLY A 12 -1.00 7.01 7.17
N LYS A 13 -0.93 6.42 8.38
CA LYS A 13 0.27 6.46 9.22
C LYS A 13 1.07 5.17 9.10
N ALA A 14 0.49 4.05 9.52
CA ALA A 14 1.11 2.73 9.40
C ALA A 14 0.69 2.03 8.09
N TYR A 15 -0.59 2.10 7.76
CA TYR A 15 -1.16 1.54 6.53
C TYR A 15 -2.22 2.48 5.98
N HIS A 16 -2.38 2.46 4.66
CA HIS A 16 -3.58 2.98 4.01
C HIS A 16 -4.60 1.86 3.95
N PHE A 17 -5.70 2.01 4.69
CA PHE A 17 -6.78 1.04 4.73
C PHE A 17 -7.76 1.32 3.57
N THR A 18 -8.03 0.30 2.77
CA THR A 18 -8.93 0.40 1.62
C THR A 18 -9.75 -0.89 1.50
N THR A 19 -10.74 -0.93 0.61
CA THR A 19 -11.50 -2.17 0.37
C THR A 19 -10.74 -3.08 -0.58
N ARG A 20 -11.05 -4.39 -0.56
CA ARG A 20 -10.40 -5.36 -1.44
C ARG A 20 -10.63 -5.00 -2.91
N GLU A 21 -11.86 -4.63 -3.26
CA GLU A 21 -12.27 -4.33 -4.63
C GLU A 21 -11.53 -3.10 -5.18
N ALA A 22 -11.35 -2.07 -4.36
CA ALA A 22 -10.58 -0.89 -4.71
C ALA A 22 -9.10 -1.24 -4.89
N MET A 23 -8.55 -2.06 -3.99
CA MET A 23 -7.16 -2.53 -4.09
C MET A 23 -6.94 -3.32 -5.38
N GLU A 24 -7.84 -4.24 -5.72
CA GLU A 24 -7.77 -5.03 -6.95
C GLU A 24 -7.92 -4.18 -8.21
N ALA A 25 -8.74 -3.13 -8.19
CA ALA A 25 -8.85 -2.17 -9.29
C ALA A 25 -7.53 -1.41 -9.50
N ASP A 26 -6.93 -0.92 -8.42
CA ASP A 26 -5.64 -0.23 -8.46
C ASP A 26 -4.50 -1.17 -8.91
N ILE A 27 -4.52 -2.45 -8.50
CA ILE A 27 -3.57 -3.48 -8.97
C ILE A 27 -3.70 -3.68 -10.49
N ARG A 28 -4.93 -3.78 -11.01
CA ARG A 28 -5.18 -3.89 -12.47
C ARG A 28 -4.70 -2.67 -13.24
N ASN A 29 -4.71 -1.49 -12.60
CA ASN A 29 -4.23 -0.24 -13.18
C ASN A 29 -2.72 -0.03 -12.98
N HIS A 30 -1.96 -1.04 -12.56
CA HIS A 30 -0.53 -0.96 -12.26
C HIS A 30 -0.19 0.12 -11.22
N GLY A 31 -1.09 0.39 -10.27
CA GLY A 31 -0.90 1.39 -9.20
C GLY A 31 -0.05 0.93 -8.02
N TYR A 32 0.39 -0.33 -8.00
CA TYR A 32 1.18 -0.94 -6.94
C TYR A 32 2.54 -1.39 -7.45
N LEU A 33 3.58 -1.10 -6.65
CA LEU A 33 4.95 -1.58 -6.90
C LEU A 33 5.05 -3.08 -6.60
N GLU A 34 4.54 -3.47 -5.43
CA GLU A 34 4.46 -4.85 -4.96
C GLU A 34 3.09 -5.04 -4.31
N TYR A 35 2.49 -6.20 -4.52
CA TYR A 35 1.26 -6.59 -3.87
C TYR A 35 1.28 -8.09 -3.57
N GLY A 36 0.56 -8.49 -2.53
CA GLY A 36 0.47 -9.87 -2.09
C GLY A 36 -0.76 -10.09 -1.21
N GLU A 37 -1.14 -11.34 -1.04
CA GLU A 37 -2.24 -11.73 -0.15
C GLU A 37 -1.68 -12.44 1.09
N LEU A 38 -2.12 -12.00 2.27
CA LEU A 38 -1.75 -12.60 3.55
C LEU A 38 -3.00 -12.76 4.42
N ASN A 39 -3.28 -14.00 4.85
CA ASN A 39 -4.47 -14.34 5.65
C ASN A 39 -5.77 -13.80 5.03
N GLY A 40 -5.94 -13.94 3.71
CA GLY A 40 -7.14 -13.48 2.98
C GLY A 40 -7.23 -11.97 2.75
N ASN A 41 -6.25 -11.19 3.22
CA ASN A 41 -6.21 -9.74 3.08
C ASN A 41 -5.10 -9.33 2.11
N LEU A 42 -5.37 -8.35 1.26
CA LEU A 42 -4.40 -7.80 0.33
C LEU A 42 -3.50 -6.77 1.01
N TYR A 43 -2.21 -6.87 0.75
CA TYR A 43 -1.18 -5.93 1.14
C TYR A 43 -0.43 -5.51 -0.11
N GLY A 44 0.08 -4.28 -0.09
CA GLY A 44 0.82 -3.78 -1.24
C GLY A 44 1.29 -2.36 -1.02
N THR A 45 2.35 -2.03 -1.73
CA THR A 45 3.02 -0.73 -1.69
C THR A 45 2.54 0.10 -2.87
N LYS A 46 1.75 1.14 -2.61
CA LYS A 46 1.25 2.05 -3.66
C LYS A 46 2.38 2.88 -4.24
N LEU A 47 2.44 2.97 -5.56
CA LEU A 47 3.38 3.85 -6.26
C LEU A 47 3.14 5.32 -5.92
N ASP A 48 1.87 5.73 -5.79
CA ASP A 48 1.50 7.10 -5.42
C ASP A 48 2.08 7.52 -4.07
N SER A 49 2.12 6.62 -3.08
CA SER A 49 2.72 6.90 -1.77
C SER A 49 4.22 7.17 -1.91
N ILE A 50 4.93 6.39 -2.75
CA ILE A 50 6.35 6.58 -3.03
C ILE A 50 6.58 7.92 -3.73
N LEU A 51 5.80 8.20 -4.79
CA LEU A 51 5.88 9.45 -5.55
C LEU A 51 5.60 10.66 -4.67
N SER A 52 4.68 10.57 -3.72
CA SER A 52 4.41 11.63 -2.75
C SER A 52 5.63 11.94 -1.88
N VAL A 53 6.32 10.92 -1.36
CA VAL A 53 7.56 11.09 -0.56
C VAL A 53 8.66 11.71 -1.42
N VAL A 54 8.86 11.23 -2.64
CA VAL A 54 9.86 11.76 -3.58
C VAL A 54 9.56 13.23 -3.91
N ARG A 55 8.29 13.57 -4.18
CA ARG A 55 7.85 14.95 -4.44
C ARG A 55 8.02 15.86 -3.22
N SER A 56 7.98 15.32 -2.01
CA SER A 56 8.29 16.07 -0.78
C SER A 56 9.79 16.36 -0.60
N GLY A 57 10.63 15.94 -1.55
CA GLY A 57 12.08 16.13 -1.50
C GLY A 57 12.79 15.15 -0.55
N LYS A 58 12.09 14.10 -0.11
CA LYS A 58 12.63 13.08 0.79
C LYS A 58 13.00 11.82 0.02
N MET A 59 14.03 11.12 0.50
CA MET A 59 14.39 9.81 -0.02
C MET A 59 13.48 8.75 0.60
N CYS A 60 12.70 8.06 -0.24
CA CYS A 60 11.87 6.93 0.19
C CYS A 60 12.74 5.67 0.23
N VAL A 61 12.90 5.09 1.42
CA VAL A 61 13.56 3.79 1.59
C VAL A 61 12.49 2.71 1.55
N LEU A 62 12.65 1.77 0.63
CA LEU A 62 11.71 0.69 0.38
C LEU A 62 12.41 -0.64 0.66
N ASP A 63 11.80 -1.44 1.53
CA ASP A 63 12.18 -2.83 1.77
C ASP A 63 11.15 -3.72 1.07
N CYS A 64 11.43 -4.05 -0.18
CA CYS A 64 10.59 -4.92 -1.02
C CYS A 64 11.38 -6.17 -1.37
N SER A 65 10.68 -7.30 -1.54
CA SER A 65 11.34 -8.52 -1.96
C SER A 65 11.70 -8.41 -3.44
N PRO A 66 12.87 -8.90 -3.89
CA PRO A 66 13.16 -8.96 -5.31
C PRO A 66 12.14 -9.88 -5.99
N ALA A 67 11.50 -9.36 -7.04
CA ALA A 67 10.59 -10.09 -7.91
C ALA A 67 11.33 -11.10 -8.81
#